data_AF-A0A8T4YG14-F1
#
_entry.id   AF-A0A8T4YG14-F1
#
_cell.length_a   1.000
_cell.length_b   1.000
_cell.length_c   1.000
_cell.angle_alpha   90.00
_cell.angle_beta   90.00
_cell.angle_gamma   90.00
#
_symmetry.space_group_name_H-M   'P 1'
#
loop_
_entity.id
_entity.type
_entity.pdbx_description
1 polymer ?
#
loop_
_entity_poly.entity_id
_entity_poly.type
_entity_poly.pdbx_seq_one_letter_code
_entity_poly.pdbx_strand_id
1 'polypeptide(L)'
;MLELNYDGIVIGAGPAGIAAAIRAKELGLKVVLIENRDLLGGIPLQCVHPGFGLHYFREDLTGTEFIYRLFDKMDKVGVEYLLKSHVHSIEFIAHNEKIVNCSN
;
A
#
# COMPACT_ATOMS: atom_id res chain seq x y z
N MET A 1 -21.34 9.35 -7.64
CA MET A 1 -20.44 8.20 -7.56
C MET A 1 -19.23 8.53 -8.41
N LEU A 2 -18.02 8.43 -7.86
CA LEU A 2 -16.79 8.64 -8.63
C LEU A 2 -16.30 7.28 -9.11
N GLU A 3 -15.95 7.19 -10.37
CA GLU A 3 -15.41 5.98 -10.99
C GLU A 3 -14.01 6.31 -11.51
N LEU A 4 -13.02 5.54 -11.08
CA LEU A 4 -11.61 5.75 -11.37
C LEU A 4 -11.00 4.46 -11.88
N ASN A 5 -10.32 4.54 -13.01
CA ASN A 5 -9.63 3.40 -13.62
C ASN A 5 -8.17 3.33 -13.19
N TYR A 6 -7.72 2.14 -12.84
CA TYR A 6 -6.35 1.80 -12.43
C TYR A 6 -5.93 0.48 -13.07
N ASP A 7 -4.64 0.33 -13.36
CA ASP A 7 -4.05 -0.94 -13.82
C ASP A 7 -3.97 -1.97 -12.68
N GLY A 8 -3.94 -1.49 -11.43
CA GLY A 8 -3.95 -2.33 -10.24
C GLY A 8 -4.49 -1.60 -9.01
N ILE A 9 -5.06 -2.37 -8.08
CA ILE A 9 -5.52 -1.87 -6.78
C ILE A 9 -4.86 -2.72 -5.70
N VAL A 10 -4.23 -2.06 -4.74
CA VAL A 10 -3.65 -2.70 -3.55
C VAL A 10 -4.56 -2.46 -2.37
N ILE A 11 -4.99 -3.52 -1.69
CA ILE A 11 -5.87 -3.43 -0.52
C ILE A 11 -5.03 -3.73 0.74
N GLY A 12 -4.90 -2.72 1.60
CA GLY A 12 -4.12 -2.73 2.85
C GLY A 12 -2.78 -2.00 2.73
N ALA A 13 -2.55 -1.00 3.59
CA ALA A 13 -1.31 -0.22 3.72
C ALA A 13 -0.29 -0.83 4.68
N GLY A 14 -0.23 -2.16 4.80
CA GLY A 14 0.87 -2.82 5.49
C GLY A 14 2.19 -2.71 4.71
N PRO A 15 3.32 -3.18 5.29
CA PRO A 15 4.61 -3.16 4.60
C PRO A 15 4.58 -3.88 3.24
N ALA A 16 3.86 -5.00 3.14
CA ALA A 16 3.70 -5.74 1.89
C ALA A 16 2.88 -4.96 0.85
N GLY A 17 1.78 -4.33 1.25
CA GLY A 17 0.94 -3.54 0.34
C GLY A 17 1.67 -2.31 -0.18
N ILE A 18 2.37 -1.58 0.70
CA ILE A 18 3.19 -0.43 0.31
C ILE A 18 4.30 -0.86 -0.66
N ALA A 19 5.01 -1.95 -0.37
CA ALA A 19 6.04 -2.47 -1.27
C ALA A 19 5.46 -2.89 -2.64
N ALA A 20 4.28 -3.50 -2.67
CA ALA A 20 3.59 -3.86 -3.91
C ALA A 20 3.20 -2.63 -4.73
N ALA A 21 2.65 -1.60 -4.08
CA ALA A 21 2.25 -0.35 -4.74
C ALA A 21 3.46 0.43 -5.28
N ILE A 22 4.54 0.52 -4.51
CA ILE A 22 5.82 1.09 -4.97
C ILE A 22 6.27 0.37 -6.23
N ARG A 23 6.35 -0.96 -6.19
CA ARG A 23 6.85 -1.73 -7.32
C ARG A 23 5.97 -1.58 -8.56
N ALA A 24 4.64 -1.55 -8.39
CA ALA A 24 3.71 -1.33 -9.49
C ALA A 24 3.93 0.06 -10.14
N LYS A 25 4.09 1.13 -9.35
CA LYS A 25 4.42 2.46 -9.90
C LYS A 25 5.79 2.50 -10.58
N GLU A 26 6.81 1.85 -10.04
CA GLU A 26 8.14 1.75 -10.68
C GLU A 26 8.07 1.05 -12.06
N LEU A 27 7.10 0.15 -12.24
CA LEU A 27 6.82 -0.51 -13.52
C LEU A 27 5.97 0.35 -14.47
N GLY A 28 5.63 1.59 -14.07
CA GLY A 28 4.84 2.53 -14.87
C GLY A 28 3.33 2.31 -14.81
N LEU A 29 2.85 1.44 -13.91
CA LEU A 29 1.42 1.15 -13.78
C LEU A 29 0.72 2.24 -12.96
N LYS A 30 -0.51 2.57 -13.34
CA LYS A 30 -1.40 3.41 -12.54
C LYS A 30 -2.02 2.55 -11.44
N VAL A 31 -1.57 2.73 -10.20
CA VAL A 31 -2.02 1.96 -9.03
C VAL A 31 -2.53 2.89 -7.92
N VAL A 32 -3.58 2.43 -7.23
CA VAL A 32 -4.04 3.03 -5.98
C VAL A 32 -3.92 2.03 -4.84
N LEU A 33 -3.48 2.51 -3.68
CA LEU A 33 -3.47 1.76 -2.44
C LEU A 33 -4.67 2.19 -1.56
N ILE A 34 -5.41 1.23 -1.02
CA ILE A 34 -6.60 1.48 -0.20
C ILE A 34 -6.36 0.97 1.21
N GLU A 35 -6.58 1.80 2.21
CA GLU A 35 -6.45 1.46 3.63
C GLU A 35 -7.68 1.92 4.41
N ASN A 36 -8.21 1.03 5.24
CA ASN A 36 -9.42 1.29 6.01
C ASN A 36 -9.16 2.11 7.28
N ARG A 37 -7.91 2.23 7.73
CA ARG A 37 -7.51 3.10 8.84
C ARG A 37 -7.15 4.50 8.36
N ASP A 38 -6.98 5.39 9.31
CA ASP A 38 -6.55 6.77 9.14
C ASP A 38 -5.03 6.93 8.98
N LEU A 39 -4.29 5.83 9.01
CA LEU A 39 -2.83 5.78 8.92
C LEU A 39 -2.36 4.56 8.14
N LEU A 40 -1.33 4.79 7.33
CA LEU A 40 -0.56 3.76 6.64
C LEU A 40 0.32 3.00 7.64
N GLY A 41 0.87 1.86 7.24
CA GLY A 41 2.04 1.25 7.89
C GLY A 41 1.81 -0.08 8.60
N GLY A 42 0.55 -0.50 8.78
CA GLY A 42 0.24 -1.83 9.35
C GLY A 42 0.77 -2.05 10.77
N ILE A 43 1.17 -3.30 11.04
CA ILE A 43 1.75 -3.75 12.31
C ILE A 43 3.10 -3.12 12.66
N PRO A 44 4.06 -2.91 11.71
CA PRO A 44 5.36 -2.32 12.03
C PRO A 44 5.35 -1.01 12.83
N LEU A 45 4.28 -0.22 12.74
CA LEU A 45 4.10 0.99 13.57
C LEU A 45 4.13 0.72 15.08
N GLN A 46 3.84 -0.51 15.51
CA GLN A 46 3.79 -0.93 16.91
C GLN A 46 5.05 -1.68 17.35
N CYS A 47 6.00 -1.92 16.44
CA CYS A 47 7.16 -2.76 16.67
C CYS A 47 8.41 -1.90 16.91
N VAL A 48 8.82 -1.78 18.18
CA VAL A 48 10.00 -1.01 18.58
C VAL A 48 11.29 -1.84 18.67
N HIS A 49 11.20 -3.16 18.49
CA HIS A 49 12.38 -4.02 18.49
C HIS A 49 13.09 -4.02 17.12
N PRO A 50 14.43 -4.17 17.09
CA PRO A 50 15.21 -4.24 15.85
C PRO A 50 14.98 -5.55 15.08
N GLY A 51 15.57 -5.66 13.89
CA GLY A 51 15.54 -6.83 13.00
C GLY A 51 14.74 -6.67 11.69
N PHE A 52 13.95 -5.62 11.53
CA PHE A 52 13.06 -5.46 10.37
C PHE A 52 13.79 -5.11 9.07
N GLY A 53 14.89 -4.37 9.13
CA GLY A 53 15.61 -3.88 7.95
C GLY A 53 16.62 -4.86 7.34
N LEU A 54 16.97 -5.94 8.03
CA LEU A 54 18.17 -6.74 7.73
C LEU A 54 18.18 -7.33 6.31
N HIS A 55 17.03 -7.78 5.82
CA HIS A 55 16.94 -8.41 4.49
C HIS A 55 16.66 -7.41 3.36
N TYR A 56 15.87 -6.38 3.63
CA TYR A 56 15.40 -5.44 2.60
C TYR A 56 16.29 -4.21 2.46
N PHE A 57 16.75 -3.65 3.57
CA PHE A 57 17.62 -2.45 3.61
C PHE A 57 19.08 -2.78 3.94
N ARG A 58 19.40 -4.03 4.31
CA ARG A 58 20.73 -4.45 4.77
C ARG A 58 21.23 -3.66 5.97
N GLU A 59 20.30 -3.28 6.84
CA GLU A 59 20.54 -2.47 8.04
C GLU A 59 19.65 -2.97 9.17
N ASP A 60 20.12 -2.92 10.40
CA ASP A 60 19.32 -3.34 11.55
C ASP A 60 18.38 -2.20 11.98
N LEU A 61 17.11 -2.31 11.60
CA LEU A 61 16.09 -1.29 11.84
C LEU A 61 14.98 -1.83 12.74
N THR A 62 14.42 -0.95 13.56
CA THR A 62 13.12 -1.18 14.21
C THR A 62 11.99 -1.22 13.18
N GLY A 63 10.81 -1.72 13.59
CA GLY A 63 9.64 -1.76 12.71
C GLY A 63 9.16 -0.37 12.28
N THR A 64 9.23 0.61 13.19
CA THR A 64 8.90 2.00 12.90
C THR A 64 9.87 2.61 11.88
N GLU A 65 11.18 2.47 12.09
CA GLU A 65 12.18 2.96 11.13
C GLU A 65 12.04 2.32 9.75
N PHE A 66 11.79 1.00 9.72
CA PHE A 66 11.55 0.26 8.48
C PHE A 66 10.37 0.84 7.70
N ILE A 67 9.23 1.08 8.36
CA ILE A 67 8.02 1.52 7.66
C ILE A 67 8.09 2.99 7.23
N TYR A 68 8.72 3.87 8.01
CA TYR A 68 8.96 5.25 7.60
C TYR A 68 9.85 5.34 6.35
N ARG A 69 10.87 4.48 6.23
CA ARG A 69 11.67 4.42 4.99
C ARG A 69 10.87 3.91 3.79
N LEU A 70 9.86 3.06 4.00
CA LEU A 70 8.93 2.67 2.94
C LEU A 70 8.00 3.83 2.56
N PHE A 71 7.52 4.64 3.50
CA PHE A 71 6.76 5.86 3.19
C PHE A 71 7.58 6.82 2.34
N ASP A 72 8.85 7.08 2.71
CA ASP A 72 9.73 7.94 1.91
C ASP A 72 9.89 7.44 0.47
N LYS A 73 10.00 6.12 0.27
CA LYS A 73 10.05 5.52 -1.07
C LYS A 73 8.72 5.66 -1.81
N MET A 74 7.62 5.41 -1.11
CA MET A 74 6.26 5.52 -1.63
C MET A 74 5.96 6.93 -2.15
N ASP A 75 6.32 7.95 -1.37
CA ASP A 75 6.13 9.37 -1.72
C ASP A 75 7.01 9.77 -2.90
N LYS A 76 8.28 9.35 -2.93
CA LYS A 76 9.21 9.63 -4.03
C LYS A 76 8.72 9.08 -5.37
N VAL A 77 8.07 7.92 -5.35
CA VAL A 77 7.52 7.26 -6.55
C VAL A 77 6.11 7.77 -6.88
N GLY A 78 5.46 8.50 -5.96
CA GLY A 78 4.16 9.12 -6.17
C GLY A 78 3.02 8.10 -6.22
N VAL A 79 3.02 7.12 -5.31
CA VAL A 79 1.90 6.18 -5.16
C VAL A 79 0.67 6.93 -4.66
N GLU A 80 -0.46 6.78 -5.36
CA GLU A 80 -1.75 7.29 -4.92
C GLU A 80 -2.35 6.37 -3.85
N TYR A 81 -2.95 6.94 -2.81
CA TYR A 81 -3.58 6.15 -1.77
C TYR A 81 -4.85 6.80 -1.22
N LEU A 82 -5.75 5.96 -0.70
CA LEU A 82 -6.98 6.34 -0.03
C LEU A 82 -6.96 5.80 1.41
N LEU A 83 -7.13 6.70 2.37
CA LEU A 83 -7.24 6.37 3.79
C LEU A 83 -8.71 6.42 4.22
N LYS A 84 -8.99 5.75 5.34
CA LYS A 84 -10.34 5.57 5.88
C LYS A 84 -11.29 4.87 4.90
N SER A 85 -10.76 4.19 3.89
CA SER A 85 -11.51 3.57 2.82
C SER A 85 -11.68 2.06 3.06
N HIS A 86 -12.90 1.61 3.35
CA HIS A 86 -13.20 0.19 3.48
C HIS A 86 -13.64 -0.39 2.15
N VAL A 87 -13.01 -1.49 1.71
CA VAL A 87 -13.44 -2.25 0.53
C VAL A 87 -14.57 -3.21 0.95
N HIS A 88 -15.74 -3.08 0.33
CA HIS A 88 -16.94 -3.85 0.64
C HIS A 88 -17.09 -5.09 -0.24
N SER A 89 -16.74 -4.96 -1.52
CA SER A 89 -16.89 -6.04 -2.49
C SER A 89 -15.91 -5.90 -3.64
N ILE A 90 -15.62 -7.04 -4.27
CA ILE A 90 -14.87 -7.15 -5.51
C ILE A 90 -15.74 -7.92 -6.49
N GLU A 91 -16.12 -7.28 -7.58
CA GLU A 91 -16.91 -7.87 -8.65
C GLU A 91 -16.00 -8.22 -9.83
N PHE A 92 -16.16 -9.44 -10.36
CA PHE A 92 -15.35 -9.96 -11.46
C PHE A 92 -16.14 -9.81 -12.76
N ILE A 93 -15.73 -8.85 -13.60
CA ILE A 93 -16.42 -8.56 -14.86
C ILE A 93 -15.83 -9.41 -15.98
N ALA A 94 -14.50 -9.50 -16.04
CA ALA A 94 -13.76 -10.34 -16.98
C ALA A 94 -12.43 -10.78 -16.36
N HIS A 95 -11.62 -11.54 -17.11
CA HIS A 95 -10.32 -12.03 -16.61
C HIS A 95 -9.43 -10.90 -16.05
N ASN A 96 -9.33 -9.79 -16.81
CA ASN A 96 -8.50 -8.62 -16.47
C ASN A 96 -9.30 -7.42 -15.96
N GLU A 97 -10.61 -7.55 -15.75
CA GLU A 97 -11.48 -6.44 -15.38
C GLU A 97 -12.25 -6.76 -14.10
N LYS A 98 -12.10 -5.91 -13.11
CA LYS A 98 -12.68 -6.06 -11.77
C LYS A 98 -13.15 -4.70 -11.29
N ILE A 99 -14.29 -4.67 -10.61
CA ILE A 99 -14.79 -3.48 -9.92
C ILE A 99 -14.56 -3.67 -8.43
N VAL A 100 -13.88 -2.71 -7.79
CA VAL A 100 -13.64 -2.71 -6.34
C VAL A 100 -14.48 -1.60 -5.73
N ASN A 101 -15.50 -1.99 -4.97
CA ASN A 101 -16.38 -1.04 -4.30
C ASN A 101 -15.83 -0.71 -2.92
N CYS A 102 -15.61 0.58 -2.64
CA CYS A 102 -15.15 1.05 -1.34
C CYS A 102 -15.83 2.35 -0.91
N SER A 103 -15.81 2.66 0.39
CA SER A 103 -16.30 3.93 0.94
C SER A 103 -15.47 4.42 2.11
N ASN A 104 -15.49 5.75 2.31
CA ASN A 104 -14.95 6.42 3.50
C ASN A 104 -15.97 6.58 4.62
#